data_AF-A0A1H9F6F3-F1
#
_entry.id   AF-A0A1H9F6F3-F1
#
_cell.length_a   1.000
_cell.length_b   1.000
_cell.length_c   1.000
_cell.angle_alpha   90.00
_cell.angle_beta   90.00
_cell.angle_gamma   90.00
#
_symmetry.space_group_name_H-M   'P 1'
#
loop_
_entity.id
_entity.type
_entity.pdbx_description
1 polymer ?
#
loop_
_entity_poly.entity_id
_entity_poly.type
_entity_poly.pdbx_seq_one_letter_code
_entity_poly.pdbx_strand_id
1 'polypeptide(L)'
;MSNNDIDRVFIELKALSQKKGYLIFDDLERGTDGLSLNEVDWLTNRLLTSGVEIFDDVPDTIKNGPGLKQAKIQGHPSGTLLFLKYKTLKATGRMVLPKGFVVYKGSEYNEVVTSSCTIAIGNKRHDLMQSGKMKNGVLTEDVQFGSPSTAAQVLIGNSVNGKIVWVDSNGYTLKQLLAEK
;
A
#
# COMPACT_ATOMS: atom_id res chain seq x y z
N MET A 1 19.21 0.01 -0.30
CA MET A 1 18.75 1.17 -1.10
C MET A 1 17.85 2.04 -0.25
N SER A 2 17.73 3.33 -0.57
CA SER A 2 16.88 4.26 0.19
C SER A 2 15.43 4.15 -0.26
N ASN A 3 14.44 4.48 0.58
CA ASN A 3 13.02 4.48 0.17
C ASN A 3 12.75 5.32 -1.10
N ASN A 4 13.59 6.31 -1.39
CA ASN A 4 13.49 7.13 -2.59
C ASN A 4 13.71 6.35 -3.88
N ASP A 5 14.52 5.28 -3.86
CA ASP A 5 14.86 4.53 -5.06
C ASP A 5 13.65 3.72 -5.55
N ILE A 6 12.92 3.07 -4.65
CA ILE A 6 11.71 2.30 -4.98
C ILE A 6 10.58 3.22 -5.43
N ASP A 7 10.41 4.37 -4.76
CA ASP A 7 9.41 5.38 -5.16
C ASP A 7 9.70 5.93 -6.56
N ARG A 8 10.98 6.14 -6.89
CA ARG A 8 11.40 6.57 -8.22
C ARG A 8 11.10 5.50 -9.27
N VAL A 9 11.49 4.25 -9.04
CA VAL A 9 11.23 3.13 -9.96
C VAL A 9 9.73 2.96 -10.19
N PHE A 10 8.91 3.08 -9.15
CA PHE A 10 7.45 3.05 -9.28
C PHE A 10 6.92 4.11 -10.24
N ILE A 11 7.37 5.37 -10.08
CA ILE A 11 6.94 6.48 -10.93
C ILE A 11 7.37 6.24 -12.38
N GLU A 12 8.60 5.78 -12.60
CA GLU A 12 9.15 5.52 -13.93
C GLU A 12 8.38 4.39 -14.64
N LEU A 13 8.16 3.25 -13.99
CA LEU A 13 7.43 2.12 -14.57
C LEU A 13 5.96 2.42 -14.79
N LYS A 14 5.32 3.15 -13.88
CA LYS A 14 3.92 3.58 -14.05
C LYS A 14 3.77 4.55 -15.23
N ALA A 15 4.67 5.52 -15.35
CA ALA A 15 4.68 6.45 -16.48
C ALA A 15 4.95 5.70 -17.81
N LEU A 16 5.86 4.72 -17.79
CA LEU A 16 6.14 3.86 -18.93
C LEU A 16 4.89 3.06 -19.35
N SER A 17 4.19 2.46 -18.39
CA SER A 17 2.93 1.74 -18.62
C SER A 17 1.87 2.65 -19.24
N GLN A 18 1.69 3.86 -18.70
CA GLN A 18 0.72 4.83 -19.24
C GLN A 18 1.08 5.31 -20.65
N LYS A 19 2.38 5.45 -20.95
CA LYS A 19 2.87 5.87 -22.26
C LYS A 19 2.74 4.76 -23.30
N LYS A 20 3.07 3.51 -22.95
CA LYS A 20 2.99 2.34 -23.83
C LYS A 20 1.56 1.79 -23.97
N GLY A 21 0.72 2.00 -22.97
CA GLY A 21 -0.58 1.35 -22.82
C GLY A 21 -0.49 -0.06 -22.21
N TYR A 22 0.70 -0.53 -21.86
CA TYR A 22 0.99 -1.84 -21.26
C TYR A 22 2.33 -1.78 -20.53
N LEU A 23 2.56 -2.71 -19.59
CA LEU A 23 3.88 -2.97 -19.01
C LEU A 23 4.19 -4.46 -19.18
N ILE A 24 5.41 -4.82 -19.60
CA ILE A 24 5.82 -6.23 -19.70
C ILE A 24 6.82 -6.60 -18.61
N PHE A 25 6.97 -7.88 -18.32
CA PHE A 25 7.95 -8.38 -17.34
C PHE A 25 9.38 -7.93 -17.64
N ASP A 26 9.80 -7.87 -18.91
CA ASP A 26 11.14 -7.34 -19.27
C ASP A 26 11.35 -5.88 -18.84
N ASP A 27 10.32 -5.03 -18.98
CA ASP A 27 10.37 -3.64 -18.51
C ASP A 27 10.48 -3.59 -16.98
N LEU A 28 9.77 -4.49 -16.27
CA LEU A 28 9.83 -4.60 -14.82
C LEU A 28 11.22 -5.06 -14.37
N GLU A 29 11.75 -6.16 -14.90
CA GLU A 29 13.06 -6.71 -14.55
C GLU A 29 14.16 -5.67 -14.73
N ARG A 30 14.16 -4.97 -15.88
CA ARG A 30 15.12 -3.91 -16.18
C ARG A 30 14.98 -2.71 -15.26
N GLY A 31 13.75 -2.34 -14.89
CA GLY A 31 13.47 -1.21 -13.99
C GLY A 31 13.79 -1.51 -12.53
N THR A 32 13.77 -2.78 -12.15
CA THR A 32 14.06 -3.23 -10.78
C THR A 32 15.47 -3.76 -10.58
N ASP A 33 16.37 -3.55 -11.54
CA ASP A 33 17.76 -4.00 -11.44
C ASP A 33 18.40 -3.41 -10.16
N GLY A 34 18.87 -4.31 -9.29
CA GLY A 34 19.43 -3.98 -7.98
C GLY A 34 18.44 -3.93 -6.80
N LEU A 35 17.13 -4.03 -7.01
CA LEU A 35 16.17 -4.19 -5.91
C LEU A 35 16.17 -5.60 -5.34
N SER A 36 15.93 -5.74 -4.04
CA SER A 36 15.73 -7.05 -3.41
C SER A 36 14.36 -7.65 -3.77
N LEU A 37 14.20 -8.97 -3.67
CA LEU A 37 12.93 -9.66 -3.96
C LEU A 37 11.73 -9.07 -3.20
N ASN A 38 11.91 -8.67 -1.94
CA ASN A 38 10.84 -8.05 -1.14
C ASN A 38 10.46 -6.65 -1.66
N GLU A 39 11.44 -5.90 -2.17
CA GLU A 39 11.20 -4.58 -2.75
C GLU A 39 10.53 -4.69 -4.13
N VAL A 40 10.92 -5.70 -4.92
CA VAL A 40 10.27 -6.04 -6.19
C VAL A 40 8.83 -6.49 -5.95
N ASP A 41 8.57 -7.36 -4.97
CA ASP A 41 7.21 -7.80 -4.63
C ASP A 41 6.34 -6.63 -4.15
N TRP A 42 6.89 -5.76 -3.29
CA TRP A 42 6.21 -4.54 -2.87
C TRP A 42 5.87 -3.61 -4.03
N LEU A 43 6.84 -3.39 -4.93
CA LEU A 43 6.70 -2.54 -6.11
C LEU A 43 5.65 -3.10 -7.08
N THR A 44 5.69 -4.40 -7.34
CA THR A 44 4.78 -5.11 -8.23
C THR A 44 3.36 -5.01 -7.72
N ASN A 45 3.13 -5.29 -6.43
CA ASN A 45 1.82 -5.11 -5.80
C ASN A 45 1.33 -3.66 -5.88
N ARG A 46 2.23 -2.67 -5.72
CA ARG A 46 1.90 -1.25 -5.85
C ARG A 46 1.52 -0.86 -7.29
N LEU A 47 2.22 -1.39 -8.29
CA LEU A 47 1.90 -1.20 -9.72
C LEU A 47 0.52 -1.78 -10.05
N LEU A 48 0.30 -3.05 -9.73
CA LEU A 48 -0.97 -3.75 -9.95
C LEU A 48 -2.15 -3.00 -9.31
N THR A 49 -2.00 -2.58 -8.05
CA THR A 49 -3.07 -1.84 -7.36
C THR A 49 -3.24 -0.40 -7.85
N SER A 50 -2.29 0.13 -8.62
CA SER A 50 -2.44 1.41 -9.30
C SER A 50 -3.19 1.33 -10.63
N GLY A 51 -3.64 0.13 -11.01
CA GLY A 51 -4.30 -0.15 -12.28
C GLY A 51 -3.34 -0.43 -13.44
N VAL A 52 -2.06 -0.69 -13.14
CA VAL A 52 -1.09 -1.15 -14.15
C VAL A 52 -1.22 -2.66 -14.28
N GLU A 53 -1.50 -3.14 -15.49
CA GLU A 53 -1.41 -4.56 -15.81
C GLU A 53 0.01 -4.89 -16.31
N ILE A 54 0.54 -6.03 -15.88
CA ILE A 54 1.87 -6.53 -16.23
C ILE A 54 1.70 -7.81 -17.04
N PHE A 55 2.27 -7.84 -18.24
CA PHE A 55 2.11 -8.93 -19.21
C PHE A 55 3.42 -9.69 -19.43
N ASP A 56 3.34 -10.99 -19.74
CA ASP A 56 4.48 -11.83 -20.12
C ASP A 56 5.16 -11.35 -21.41
N ASP A 57 4.37 -10.84 -22.35
CA ASP A 57 4.84 -10.25 -23.62
C ASP A 57 3.90 -9.12 -24.05
N VAL A 58 4.29 -8.37 -25.07
CA VAL A 58 3.51 -7.30 -25.67
C VAL A 58 2.12 -7.85 -26.09
N PRO A 59 1.01 -7.30 -25.57
CA PRO A 59 -0.33 -7.82 -25.85
C PRO A 59 -0.70 -7.77 -27.33
N ASP A 60 -1.37 -8.80 -27.84
CA ASP A 60 -1.82 -8.87 -29.23
C ASP A 60 -2.79 -7.74 -29.62
N THR A 61 -3.53 -7.21 -28.63
CA THR A 61 -4.40 -6.04 -28.78
C THR A 61 -3.65 -4.76 -29.15
N ILE A 62 -2.37 -4.66 -28.77
CA ILE A 62 -1.46 -3.57 -29.14
C ILE A 62 -0.72 -3.88 -30.44
N LYS A 63 -0.41 -5.16 -30.69
CA LYS A 63 0.22 -5.60 -31.95
C LYS A 63 -0.73 -5.42 -33.16
N ASN A 64 -2.05 -5.59 -32.97
CA ASN A 64 -3.00 -5.75 -34.08
C ASN A 64 -4.25 -4.83 -34.09
N GLY A 65 -4.38 -3.80 -33.24
CA GLY A 65 -5.61 -2.99 -33.19
C GLY A 65 -5.51 -1.66 -32.42
N PRO A 66 -6.51 -0.76 -32.55
CA PRO A 66 -6.41 0.60 -32.04
C PRO A 66 -6.39 0.59 -30.52
N GLY A 67 -5.33 1.18 -29.95
CA GLY A 67 -4.99 1.12 -28.54
C GLY A 67 -6.18 1.31 -27.59
N LEU A 68 -6.24 0.43 -26.57
CA LEU A 68 -7.21 0.49 -25.50
C LEU A 68 -7.15 1.86 -24.82
N LYS A 69 -8.23 2.64 -24.96
CA LYS A 69 -8.52 3.75 -24.05
C LYS A 69 -8.73 3.13 -22.67
N GLN A 70 -7.83 3.42 -21.73
CA GLN A 70 -7.94 3.04 -20.33
C GLN A 70 -9.35 3.34 -19.81
N ALA A 71 -10.11 2.30 -19.50
CA ALA A 71 -11.30 2.44 -18.68
C ALA A 71 -10.83 2.72 -17.25
N LYS A 72 -11.11 3.92 -16.72
CA LYS A 72 -10.93 4.23 -15.31
C LYS A 72 -11.73 3.22 -14.48
N ILE A 73 -11.06 2.23 -13.88
CA ILE A 73 -11.68 1.43 -12.83
C ILE A 73 -11.77 2.33 -11.60
N GLN A 74 -12.94 2.94 -11.41
CA GLN A 74 -13.31 3.66 -10.20
C GLN A 74 -13.46 2.63 -9.08
N GLY A 75 -12.39 2.44 -8.30
CA GLY A 75 -12.36 1.47 -7.20
C GLY A 75 -13.04 2.04 -5.95
N HIS A 76 -14.15 1.44 -5.54
CA HIS A 76 -14.71 1.64 -4.21
C HIS A 76 -13.62 1.34 -3.16
N PRO A 77 -13.44 2.15 -2.10
CA PRO A 77 -12.32 2.03 -1.15
C PRO A 77 -12.21 0.66 -0.44
N SER A 78 -13.24 -0.17 -0.54
CA SER A 78 -13.33 -1.55 -0.03
C SER A 78 -12.44 -2.57 -0.75
N GLY A 79 -11.88 -2.21 -1.92
CA GLY A 79 -10.93 -3.04 -2.66
C GLY A 79 -9.54 -2.41 -2.83
N THR A 80 -9.39 -1.13 -2.51
CA THR A 80 -8.15 -0.38 -2.72
C THR A 80 -7.11 -0.74 -1.68
N LEU A 81 -5.93 -1.20 -2.12
CA LEU A 81 -4.75 -1.31 -1.25
C LEU A 81 -4.27 0.08 -0.88
N LEU A 82 -4.03 0.27 0.41
CA LEU A 82 -3.64 1.53 1.01
C LEU A 82 -2.27 1.38 1.66
N PHE A 83 -1.50 2.44 1.58
CA PHE A 83 -0.14 2.54 2.09
C PHE A 83 -0.12 3.55 3.22
N LEU A 84 0.63 3.24 4.27
CA LEU A 84 0.81 4.15 5.39
C LEU A 84 1.86 5.21 5.04
N LYS A 85 1.44 6.45 4.87
CA LYS A 85 2.32 7.59 4.68
C LYS A 85 2.70 8.20 6.04
N TYR A 86 3.70 7.62 6.69
CA TYR A 86 4.24 8.16 7.94
C TYR A 86 5.74 7.89 8.12
N LYS A 87 6.56 8.95 8.07
CA LYS A 87 8.03 8.87 8.15
C LYS A 87 8.56 7.80 7.17
N THR A 88 9.38 6.87 7.65
CA THR A 88 9.95 5.75 6.88
C THR A 88 9.16 4.45 7.05
N LEU A 89 8.06 4.45 7.82
CA LEU A 89 7.33 3.25 8.20
C LEU A 89 6.58 2.66 7.01
N LYS A 90 6.82 1.39 6.70
CA LYS A 90 6.15 0.67 5.60
C LYS A 90 5.03 -0.20 6.13
N ALA A 91 3.79 0.20 5.87
CA ALA A 91 2.64 -0.63 6.18
C ALA A 91 1.59 -0.57 5.07
N THR A 92 0.89 -1.67 4.88
CA THR A 92 -0.18 -1.80 3.89
C THR A 92 -1.46 -2.34 4.50
N GLY A 93 -2.59 -1.96 3.94
CA GLY A 93 -3.88 -2.41 4.41
C GLY A 93 -5.01 -2.06 3.45
N ARG A 94 -6.24 -2.43 3.81
CA ARG A 94 -7.44 -2.05 3.04
C ARG A 94 -8.61 -1.79 3.96
N MET A 95 -9.60 -1.06 3.46
CA MET A 95 -10.89 -0.97 4.14
C MET A 95 -11.66 -2.30 4.04
N VAL A 96 -12.37 -2.63 5.11
CA VAL A 96 -13.30 -3.78 5.15
C VAL A 96 -14.71 -3.24 5.34
N LEU A 97 -15.66 -3.67 4.50
CA LEU A 97 -17.07 -3.30 4.62
C LEU A 97 -17.78 -4.12 5.70
N PRO A 98 -18.79 -3.58 6.39
CA PRO A 98 -19.30 -2.20 6.30
C PRO A 98 -18.47 -1.18 7.10
N LYS A 99 -17.70 -1.64 8.09
CA LYS A 99 -16.80 -0.79 8.89
C LYS A 99 -15.66 -1.63 9.45
N GLY A 100 -14.46 -1.39 8.96
CA GLY A 100 -13.27 -2.08 9.41
C GLY A 100 -12.05 -1.71 8.57
N PHE A 101 -10.90 -2.18 9.00
CA PHE A 101 -9.64 -2.01 8.30
C PHE A 101 -8.76 -3.21 8.60
N VAL A 102 -8.16 -3.83 7.59
CA VAL A 102 -7.16 -4.88 7.79
C VAL A 102 -5.80 -4.33 7.41
N VAL A 103 -4.82 -4.58 8.26
CA VAL A 103 -3.40 -4.33 7.96
C VAL A 103 -2.77 -5.68 7.67
N TYR A 104 -2.00 -5.76 6.59
CA TYR A 104 -1.42 -7.01 6.15
C TYR A 104 -0.14 -7.36 6.91
N LYS A 105 0.12 -8.66 6.99
CA LYS A 105 1.38 -9.25 7.43
C LYS A 105 2.58 -8.54 6.79
N GLY A 106 3.66 -8.39 7.56
CA GLY A 106 4.89 -7.71 7.12
C GLY A 106 4.83 -6.20 7.25
N SER A 107 3.68 -5.62 7.60
CA SER A 107 3.58 -4.19 7.90
C SER A 107 4.40 -3.81 9.13
N GLU A 108 5.22 -2.78 9.01
CA GLU A 108 6.05 -2.23 10.06
C GLU A 108 5.24 -1.43 11.08
N TYR A 109 5.71 -1.43 12.32
CA TYR A 109 5.21 -0.58 13.40
C TYR A 109 6.37 0.04 14.19
N ASN A 110 6.17 1.26 14.70
CA ASN A 110 7.11 1.86 15.64
C ASN A 110 7.01 1.14 16.99
N GLU A 111 8.12 0.68 17.56
CA GLU A 111 8.11 0.03 18.87
C GLU A 111 7.75 0.98 20.01
N VAL A 112 8.14 2.25 19.87
CA VAL A 112 7.90 3.30 20.86
C VAL A 112 6.51 3.90 20.69
N VAL A 113 5.77 4.03 21.80
CA VAL A 113 4.49 4.74 21.87
C VAL A 113 4.71 6.08 22.59
N THR A 114 4.21 7.17 22.01
CA THR A 114 4.27 8.49 22.62
C THR A 114 3.12 8.71 23.61
N SER A 115 3.33 9.59 24.59
CA SER A 115 2.32 9.95 25.61
C SER A 115 1.02 10.54 25.05
N SER A 116 1.03 10.98 23.79
CA SER A 116 -0.14 11.46 23.06
C SER A 116 -1.09 10.34 22.60
N CYS A 117 -0.71 9.08 22.69
CA CYS A 117 -1.57 7.95 22.32
C CYS A 117 -2.52 7.58 23.47
N THR A 118 -3.72 7.10 23.15
CA THR A 118 -4.69 6.71 24.18
C THR A 118 -4.32 5.38 24.84
N ILE A 119 -4.74 5.21 26.10
CA ILE A 119 -4.54 3.95 26.86
C ILE A 119 -5.08 2.74 26.08
N ALA A 120 -6.22 2.91 25.40
CA ALA A 120 -6.83 1.84 24.59
C ALA A 120 -5.90 1.36 23.46
N ILE A 121 -5.12 2.25 22.83
CA ILE A 121 -4.14 1.87 21.79
C ILE A 121 -2.95 1.15 22.42
N GLY A 122 -2.49 1.61 23.59
CA GLY A 122 -1.46 0.93 24.37
C GLY A 122 -1.84 -0.51 24.70
N ASN A 123 -3.04 -0.71 25.25
CA ASN A 123 -3.57 -2.05 25.56
C ASN A 123 -3.69 -2.91 24.30
N LYS A 124 -4.22 -2.36 23.20
CA LYS A 124 -4.33 -3.08 21.92
C LYS A 124 -2.96 -3.56 21.43
N ARG A 125 -1.91 -2.73 21.51
CA ARG A 125 -0.55 -3.12 21.16
C ARG A 125 -0.01 -4.21 22.08
N HIS A 126 -0.25 -4.08 23.38
CA HIS A 126 0.14 -5.10 24.35
C HIS A 126 -0.47 -6.46 24.02
N ASP A 127 -1.78 -6.51 23.74
CA ASP A 127 -2.49 -7.74 23.36
C ASP A 127 -1.92 -8.34 22.06
N LEU A 128 -1.62 -7.50 21.06
CA LEU A 128 -1.03 -7.94 19.79
C LEU A 128 0.40 -8.47 19.97
N MET A 129 1.18 -7.88 20.88
CA MET A 129 2.52 -8.36 21.23
C MET A 129 2.47 -9.68 22.00
N GLN A 130 1.58 -9.79 23.00
CA GLN A 130 1.38 -11.01 23.77
C GLN A 130 0.91 -12.19 22.90
N SER A 131 0.03 -11.93 21.94
CA SER A 131 -0.44 -12.93 20.98
C SER A 131 0.57 -13.23 19.86
N GLY A 132 1.74 -12.58 19.85
CA GLY A 132 2.79 -12.78 18.85
C GLY A 132 2.50 -12.16 17.48
N LYS A 133 1.42 -11.40 17.34
CA LYS A 133 1.00 -10.70 16.11
C LYS A 133 1.87 -9.49 15.79
N MET A 134 2.47 -8.89 16.82
CA MET A 134 3.46 -7.80 16.72
C MET A 134 4.77 -8.27 17.33
N LYS A 135 5.82 -8.36 16.50
CA LYS A 135 7.15 -8.78 16.96
C LYS A 135 8.23 -8.12 16.13
N ASN A 136 9.32 -7.68 16.77
CA ASN A 136 10.51 -7.12 16.11
C ASN A 136 10.17 -6.00 15.11
N GLY A 137 9.27 -5.08 15.47
CA GLY A 137 8.87 -3.97 14.62
C GLY A 137 7.97 -4.32 13.42
N VAL A 138 7.51 -5.58 13.26
CA VAL A 138 6.64 -6.00 12.14
C VAL A 138 5.42 -6.81 12.59
N LEU A 139 4.34 -6.75 11.80
CA LEU A 139 3.20 -7.66 11.94
C LEU A 139 3.55 -9.05 11.39
N THR A 140 3.26 -10.08 12.18
CA THR A 140 3.55 -11.48 11.81
C THR A 140 2.41 -12.14 11.04
N GLU A 141 1.22 -11.54 11.08
CA GLU A 141 0.02 -11.95 10.35
C GLU A 141 -0.87 -10.74 10.03
N ASP A 142 -1.95 -10.99 9.28
CA ASP A 142 -2.96 -9.97 9.00
C ASP A 142 -3.74 -9.62 10.26
N VAL A 143 -3.90 -8.32 10.53
CA VAL A 143 -4.60 -7.83 11.73
C VAL A 143 -5.76 -6.94 11.35
N GLN A 144 -6.95 -7.32 11.82
CA GLN A 144 -8.16 -6.54 11.65
C GLN A 144 -8.37 -5.53 12.78
N PHE A 145 -8.69 -4.30 12.38
CA PHE A 145 -9.00 -3.17 13.23
C PHE A 145 -10.41 -2.66 12.95
N GLY A 146 -11.04 -2.05 13.96
CA GLY A 146 -12.37 -1.45 13.82
C GLY A 146 -12.40 -0.16 12.99
N SER A 147 -11.24 0.43 12.70
CA SER A 147 -11.14 1.62 11.85
C SER A 147 -9.73 1.83 11.30
N PRO A 148 -9.57 2.57 10.18
CA PRO A 148 -8.26 2.99 9.67
C PRO A 148 -7.47 3.84 10.68
N SER A 149 -8.14 4.64 11.50
CA SER A 149 -7.48 5.45 12.54
C SER A 149 -6.92 4.61 13.67
N THR A 150 -7.63 3.56 14.08
CA THR A 150 -7.12 2.62 15.09
C THR A 150 -5.91 1.87 14.54
N ALA A 151 -5.98 1.38 13.31
CA ALA A 151 -4.86 0.72 12.64
C ALA A 151 -3.62 1.64 12.58
N ALA A 152 -3.79 2.88 12.09
CA ALA A 152 -2.69 3.83 11.98
C ALA A 152 -2.06 4.15 13.34
N GLN A 153 -2.86 4.44 14.37
CA GLN A 153 -2.35 4.77 15.70
C GLN A 153 -1.61 3.58 16.34
N VAL A 154 -2.12 2.36 16.14
CA VAL A 154 -1.47 1.14 16.62
C VAL A 154 -0.11 0.93 15.96
N LEU A 155 0.01 1.15 14.64
CA LEU A 155 1.30 1.00 13.95
C LEU A 155 2.27 2.15 14.28
N ILE A 156 1.78 3.39 14.30
CA ILE A 156 2.61 4.59 14.45
C ILE A 156 3.02 4.83 15.91
N GLY A 157 2.19 4.43 16.88
CA GLY A 157 2.42 4.72 18.30
C GLY A 157 2.13 6.16 18.70
N ASN A 158 1.41 6.93 17.88
CA ASN A 158 1.04 8.33 18.14
C ASN A 158 -0.40 8.58 17.67
N SER A 159 -1.07 9.59 18.22
CA SER A 159 -2.37 10.07 17.75
C SER A 159 -2.26 10.62 16.33
N VAL A 160 -3.00 10.01 15.40
CA VAL A 160 -3.01 10.36 13.97
C VAL A 160 -4.39 10.14 13.37
N ASN A 161 -4.68 10.89 12.30
CA ASN A 161 -5.91 10.71 11.54
C ASN A 161 -5.72 9.67 10.43
N GLY A 162 -6.28 8.47 10.62
CA GLY A 162 -6.23 7.37 9.65
C GLY A 162 -6.74 7.76 8.27
N LYS A 163 -7.73 8.64 8.17
CA LYS A 163 -8.26 9.06 6.86
C LYS A 163 -7.26 9.89 6.03
N ILE A 164 -6.19 10.38 6.65
CA ILE A 164 -5.17 11.21 6.01
C ILE A 164 -3.88 10.42 5.77
N VAL A 165 -3.45 9.63 6.74
CA VAL A 165 -2.17 8.91 6.65
C VAL A 165 -2.24 7.66 5.78
N TRP A 166 -3.42 7.08 5.57
CA TRP A 166 -3.61 6.01 4.60
C TRP A 166 -3.89 6.62 3.23
N VAL A 167 -3.06 6.27 2.25
CA VAL A 167 -3.14 6.75 0.87
C VAL A 167 -3.22 5.58 -0.11
N ASP A 168 -3.84 5.76 -1.26
CA ASP A 168 -3.73 4.80 -2.35
C ASP A 168 -2.36 4.88 -3.05
N SER A 169 -2.18 4.04 -4.07
CA SER A 169 -0.98 4.02 -4.91
C SER A 169 -0.77 5.31 -5.73
N ASN A 170 -1.79 6.15 -5.89
CA ASN A 170 -1.70 7.46 -6.51
C ASN A 170 -1.36 8.58 -5.50
N GLY A 171 -1.32 8.27 -4.21
CA GLY A 171 -1.09 9.24 -3.14
C GLY A 171 -2.36 9.97 -2.66
N TYR A 172 -3.55 9.59 -3.15
CA TYR A 172 -4.81 10.12 -2.65
C TYR A 172 -5.13 9.55 -1.28
N THR A 173 -5.46 10.43 -0.35
CA THR A 173 -5.83 10.05 1.02
C THR A 173 -7.18 9.33 1.05
N LEU A 174 -7.37 8.45 2.03
CA LEU A 174 -8.68 7.85 2.32
C LEU A 174 -9.81 8.88 2.42
N LYS A 175 -9.54 10.07 2.94
CA LYS A 175 -10.53 11.16 3.01
C LYS A 175 -10.98 11.60 1.62
N GLN A 176 -10.07 11.69 0.65
CA GLN A 176 -10.38 12.06 -0.73
C GLN A 176 -11.15 10.93 -1.42
N LEU A 177 -10.67 9.68 -1.28
CA LEU A 177 -11.31 8.49 -1.86
C LEU A 177 -12.74 8.27 -1.36
N LEU A 178 -13.07 8.73 -0.15
CA LEU A 178 -14.42 8.64 0.43
C LEU A 178 -15.29 9.87 0.13
N ALA A 179 -14.71 10.98 -0.34
CA ALA A 179 -15.42 12.23 -0.62
C ALA A 179 -15.90 12.31 -2.08
N GLU A 180 -15.25 11.60 -3.00
CA GLU A 180 -15.72 11.43 -4.37
C GLU A 180 -16.90 10.45 -4.37
N LYS A 181 -18.11 11.01 -4.47
CA LYS A 181 -19.37 10.29 -4.70
C LYS A 181 -19.98 10.74 -6.01
#